data_AF-A0A8T4JLS7-F1
#
_entry.id   AF-A0A8T4JLS7-F1
#
_cell.length_a   1.000
_cell.length_b   1.000
_cell.length_c   1.000
_cell.angle_alpha   90.00
_cell.angle_beta   90.00
_cell.angle_gamma   90.00
#
_symmetry.space_group_name_H-M   'P 1'
#
loop_
_entity.id
_entity.type
_entity.pdbx_description
1 polymer ?
#
loop_
_entity_poly.entity_id
_entity_poly.type
_entity_poly.pdbx_seq_one_letter_code
_entity_poly.pdbx_strand_id
1 'polypeptide(L)'
;MDYKKELKEVMDIAKKIVNKSTLKKANKIDDLEWRIETLKYAIRNSLKKMYEGLAKKAKKVEFAKKDTFFVETKLSHLRTRIRLFEITFHKKDFEGLLKYTREVEKEIKNVAV
;
A
#
# COMPACT_ATOMS: atom_id res chain seq x y z
N MET A 1 18.65 15.61 -10.94
CA MET A 1 17.43 14.96 -10.41
C MET A 1 16.40 16.06 -10.16
N ASP A 2 15.19 15.97 -10.72
CA ASP A 2 14.15 17.00 -10.50
C ASP A 2 13.31 16.63 -9.27
N TYR A 3 13.81 17.03 -8.10
CA TYR A 3 13.15 16.78 -6.82
C TYR A 3 11.75 17.40 -6.73
N LYS A 4 11.45 18.48 -7.46
CA LYS A 4 10.11 19.09 -7.42
C LYS A 4 9.09 18.19 -8.11
N LYS A 5 9.45 17.63 -9.27
CA LYS A 5 8.61 16.67 -9.99
C LYS A 5 8.40 15.40 -9.17
N GLU A 6 9.47 14.82 -8.64
CA GLU A 6 9.40 13.62 -7.82
C GLU A 6 8.55 13.84 -6.55
N LEU A 7 8.76 14.95 -5.85
CA LEU A 7 7.95 15.30 -4.68
C LEU A 7 6.47 15.36 -5.03
N LYS A 8 6.10 15.93 -6.18
CA LYS A 8 4.69 15.99 -6.61
C LYS A 8 4.11 14.58 -6.80
N GLU A 9 4.84 13.69 -7.47
CA GLU A 9 4.39 12.32 -7.71
C GLU A 9 4.25 11.52 -6.40
N VAL A 10 5.26 11.58 -5.53
CA VAL A 10 5.26 10.90 -4.22
C VAL A 10 4.15 11.48 -3.33
N MET A 11 3.94 12.79 -3.35
CA MET A 11 2.88 13.46 -2.59
C MET A 11 1.47 13.05 -3.04
N ASP A 12 1.24 12.92 -4.35
CA ASP A 12 -0.04 12.46 -4.90
C ASP A 12 -0.38 11.04 -4.43
N ILE A 13 0.63 10.17 -4.32
CA ILE A 13 0.49 8.83 -3.75
C ILE A 13 0.25 8.90 -2.25
N ALA A 14 1.07 9.67 -1.52
CA ALA A 14 0.99 9.77 -0.08
C ALA A 14 -0.38 10.27 0.38
N LYS A 15 -0.97 11.26 -0.31
CA LYS A 15 -2.33 11.75 -0.03
C LYS A 15 -3.41 10.67 -0.07
N LYS A 16 -3.22 9.60 -0.85
CA LYS A 16 -4.20 8.52 -1.00
C LYS A 16 -4.12 7.46 0.11
N ILE A 17 -2.98 7.31 0.78
CA ILE A 17 -2.76 6.16 1.69
C ILE A 17 -2.09 6.50 3.03
N VAL A 18 -1.45 7.65 3.13
CA VAL A 18 -0.83 8.14 4.36
C VAL A 18 -1.83 9.02 5.10
N ASN A 19 -1.90 8.84 6.42
CA ASN A 19 -2.81 9.64 7.23
C ASN A 19 -2.43 11.13 7.23
N LYS A 20 -3.41 11.99 7.52
CA LYS A 20 -3.25 13.45 7.46
C LYS A 20 -2.20 13.99 8.44
N SER A 21 -2.04 13.40 9.61
CA SER A 21 -1.08 13.89 10.63
C SER A 21 0.36 13.62 10.21
N THR A 22 0.66 12.46 9.66
CA THR A 22 1.96 12.11 9.08
C THR A 22 2.29 13.01 7.89
N LEU A 23 1.32 13.28 6.99
CA LEU A 23 1.52 14.22 5.89
C LEU A 23 1.85 15.63 6.37
N LYS A 24 1.15 16.13 7.40
CA LYS A 24 1.46 17.44 8.01
C LYS A 24 2.88 17.49 8.57
N LYS A 25 3.36 16.42 9.20
CA LYS A 25 4.74 16.34 9.72
C LYS A 25 5.76 16.34 8.58
N ALA A 26 5.55 15.52 7.55
CA ALA A 26 6.44 15.47 6.38
C ALA A 26 6.50 16.82 5.64
N ASN A 27 5.39 17.56 5.58
CA ASN A 27 5.33 18.86 4.93
C ASN A 27 6.12 19.98 5.62
N LYS A 28 6.53 19.79 6.87
CA LYS A 28 7.37 20.74 7.62
C LYS A 28 8.87 20.53 7.39
N ILE A 29 9.25 19.53 6.59
CA ILE A 29 10.64 19.29 6.22
C ILE A 29 10.97 20.21 5.05
N ASP A 30 11.91 21.13 5.26
CA ASP A 30 12.31 22.12 4.26
C ASP A 30 13.19 21.53 3.17
N ASP A 31 14.07 20.59 3.54
CA ASP A 31 14.89 19.86 2.59
C ASP A 31 14.04 18.91 1.73
N LEU A 32 14.08 19.10 0.41
CA LEU A 32 13.23 18.38 -0.53
C LEU A 32 13.55 16.88 -0.58
N GLU A 33 14.83 16.51 -0.51
CA GLU A 33 15.27 15.12 -0.59
C GLU A 33 14.82 14.36 0.65
N TRP A 34 15.07 14.91 1.83
CA TRP A 34 14.61 14.37 3.11
C TRP A 34 13.09 14.28 3.18
N ARG A 35 12.38 15.27 2.62
CA ARG A 35 10.91 15.24 2.55
C ARG A 35 10.41 14.11 1.66
N ILE A 36 11.03 13.90 0.49
CA ILE A 36 10.70 12.80 -0.43
C ILE A 36 10.91 11.46 0.26
N GLU A 37 12.07 11.23 0.86
CA GLU A 37 12.38 9.96 1.53
C GLU A 37 11.47 9.71 2.73
N THR A 38 11.13 10.75 3.50
CA THR A 38 10.14 10.65 4.59
C THR A 38 8.76 10.22 4.07
N LEU A 39 8.31 10.78 2.94
CA LEU A 39 7.04 10.40 2.34
C LEU A 39 7.07 8.97 1.79
N LYS A 40 8.15 8.56 1.11
CA LYS A 40 8.34 7.18 0.64
C LYS A 40 8.30 6.19 1.81
N TYR A 41 8.98 6.50 2.91
CA TYR A 41 8.92 5.70 4.14
C TYR A 41 7.49 5.62 4.70
N ALA A 42 6.77 6.73 4.76
CA ALA A 42 5.39 6.75 5.23
C ALA A 42 4.46 5.90 4.34
N ILE A 43 4.62 5.97 3.02
CA ILE A 43 3.88 5.16 2.05
C ILE A 43 4.17 3.66 2.26
N ARG A 44 5.44 3.27 2.38
CA ARG A 44 5.86 1.87 2.67
C ARG A 44 5.17 1.35 3.93
N ASN A 45 5.21 2.11 5.01
CA ASN A 45 4.58 1.73 6.27
C ASN A 45 3.05 1.60 6.14
N SER A 46 2.40 2.52 5.41
CA SER A 46 0.97 2.42 5.13
C SER A 46 0.61 1.16 4.32
N LEU A 47 1.39 0.84 3.28
CA LEU A 47 1.20 -0.37 2.47
C LEU A 47 1.40 -1.65 3.29
N LYS A 48 2.43 -1.68 4.14
CA LYS A 48 2.67 -2.79 5.07
C LYS A 48 1.47 -3.02 5.97
N LYS A 49 0.95 -1.98 6.63
CA LYS A 49 -0.24 -2.08 7.50
C LYS A 49 -1.48 -2.55 6.75
N MET A 50 -1.67 -2.07 5.53
CA MET A 50 -2.78 -2.49 4.66
C MET A 50 -2.69 -3.98 4.35
N TYR A 51 -1.50 -4.47 3.95
CA TYR A 51 -1.25 -5.88 3.69
C TYR A 51 -1.48 -6.74 4.94
N GLU A 52 -0.91 -6.35 6.09
CA GLU A 52 -1.07 -7.06 7.36
C GLU A 52 -2.55 -7.13 7.78
N GLY A 53 -3.30 -6.05 7.56
CA GLY A 53 -4.74 -6.01 7.78
C GLY A 53 -5.50 -7.05 6.94
N LEU A 54 -5.17 -7.17 5.66
CA LEU A 54 -5.79 -8.17 4.77
C LEU A 54 -5.36 -9.59 5.15
N ALA A 55 -4.08 -9.82 5.43
CA ALA A 55 -3.56 -11.12 5.85
C ALA A 55 -4.22 -11.60 7.15
N LYS A 56 -4.44 -10.68 8.11
CA LYS A 56 -5.17 -10.99 9.35
C LYS A 56 -6.63 -11.38 9.07
N LYS A 57 -7.30 -10.71 8.13
CA LYS A 57 -8.67 -11.07 7.72
C LYS A 57 -8.70 -12.45 7.05
N ALA A 58 -7.79 -12.72 6.13
CA ALA A 58 -7.68 -14.02 5.46
C ALA A 58 -7.46 -15.17 6.46
N LYS A 59 -6.54 -14.99 7.42
CA LYS A 59 -6.29 -15.97 8.47
C LYS A 59 -7.53 -16.29 9.33
N LYS A 60 -8.41 -15.30 9.56
CA LYS A 60 -9.68 -15.55 10.27
C LYS A 60 -10.63 -16.44 9.47
N VAL A 61 -10.63 -16.26 8.14
CA VAL A 61 -11.45 -17.07 7.22
C VAL A 61 -10.91 -18.51 7.15
N GLU A 62 -9.59 -18.67 7.10
CA GLU A 62 -8.90 -19.97 7.18
C GLU A 62 -9.25 -20.70 8.48
N PHE A 63 -9.20 -20.01 9.63
CA PHE A 63 -9.61 -20.60 10.92
C PHE A 63 -11.08 -21.03 10.97
N ALA A 64 -11.95 -20.43 10.16
CA ALA A 64 -13.33 -20.86 10.00
C ALA A 64 -13.47 -22.08 9.07
N LYS A 65 -12.36 -22.74 8.70
CA LYS A 65 -12.27 -23.92 7.82
C LYS A 65 -12.85 -23.70 6.42
N LYS A 66 -12.78 -22.46 5.92
CA LYS A 66 -13.18 -22.12 4.55
C LYS A 66 -12.00 -22.29 3.59
N ASP A 67 -12.29 -22.55 2.32
CA ASP A 67 -11.25 -22.63 1.28
C ASP A 67 -10.64 -21.24 1.02
N THR A 68 -9.39 -21.07 1.42
CA THR A 68 -8.62 -19.83 1.29
C THR A 68 -7.59 -19.85 0.16
N PHE A 69 -7.53 -20.90 -0.66
CA PHE A 69 -6.48 -21.06 -1.68
C PHE A 69 -6.34 -19.83 -2.60
N PHE A 70 -7.47 -19.33 -3.12
CA PHE A 70 -7.48 -18.14 -3.97
C PHE A 70 -7.13 -16.86 -3.22
N VAL A 71 -7.55 -16.73 -1.95
CA VAL A 71 -7.23 -15.59 -1.10
C VAL A 71 -5.72 -15.52 -0.84
N GLU A 72 -5.11 -16.65 -0.48
CA GLU A 72 -3.67 -16.77 -0.20
C GLU A 72 -2.83 -16.49 -1.44
N THR A 73 -3.22 -17.06 -2.58
CA THR A 73 -2.58 -16.80 -3.87
C THR A 73 -2.63 -15.31 -4.20
N LYS A 74 -3.80 -14.68 -4.03
CA LYS A 74 -3.97 -13.24 -4.27
C LYS A 74 -3.13 -12.40 -3.31
N LEU A 75 -3.06 -12.76 -2.02
CA LEU A 75 -2.22 -12.08 -1.03
C LEU A 75 -0.74 -12.19 -1.38
N SER A 76 -0.25 -13.38 -1.75
CA SER A 76 1.14 -13.58 -2.18
C SER A 76 1.49 -12.65 -3.35
N HIS A 77 0.61 -12.60 -4.35
CA HIS A 77 0.79 -11.73 -5.50
C HIS A 77 0.72 -10.24 -5.11
N LEU A 78 -0.16 -9.86 -4.17
CA LEU A 78 -0.24 -8.48 -3.65
C LEU A 78 1.09 -8.08 -3.00
N ARG A 79 1.70 -8.98 -2.21
CA ARG A 79 3.00 -8.73 -1.58
C ARG A 79 4.09 -8.45 -2.61
N THR A 80 4.12 -9.21 -3.70
CA THR A 80 5.07 -8.99 -4.81
C THR A 80 4.85 -7.63 -5.48
N ARG A 81 3.59 -7.25 -5.72
CA ARG A 81 3.26 -5.91 -6.27
C ARG A 81 3.67 -4.77 -5.35
N ILE A 82 3.50 -4.92 -4.03
CA ILE A 82 3.98 -3.93 -3.05
C ILE A 82 5.50 -3.77 -3.21
N ARG A 83 6.27 -4.87 -3.20
CA ARG A 83 7.73 -4.81 -3.34
C ARG A 83 8.18 -4.13 -4.63
N LEU A 84 7.52 -4.42 -5.76
CA LEU A 84 7.82 -3.76 -7.03
C LEU A 84 7.56 -2.26 -6.95
N PHE A 85 6.40 -1.87 -6.41
CA PHE A 85 6.07 -0.47 -6.22
C PHE A 85 7.04 0.26 -5.26
N GLU A 86 7.54 -0.40 -4.21
CA GLU A 86 8.51 0.19 -3.27
C GLU A 86 9.88 0.51 -3.89
N ILE A 87 10.15 -0.03 -5.08
CA ILE A 87 11.34 0.27 -5.89
C ILE A 87 11.01 1.40 -6.88
N THR A 88 9.86 1.34 -7.55
CA THR A 88 9.54 2.26 -8.65
C THR A 88 8.92 3.59 -8.21
N PHE A 89 8.07 3.56 -7.18
CA PHE A 89 7.21 4.69 -6.76
C PHE A 89 6.38 5.33 -7.88
N HIS A 90 6.14 4.62 -8.99
CA HIS A 90 5.36 5.16 -10.10
C HIS A 90 3.87 5.17 -9.79
N LYS A 91 3.20 6.26 -10.16
CA LYS A 91 1.76 6.45 -9.94
C LYS A 91 0.90 5.36 -10.59
N LYS A 92 1.25 4.90 -11.79
CA LYS A 92 0.51 3.84 -12.50
C LYS A 92 0.56 2.51 -11.73
N ASP A 93 1.74 2.15 -11.22
CA ASP A 93 1.93 0.94 -10.40
C ASP A 93 1.11 1.03 -9.12
N PHE A 94 1.09 2.20 -8.48
CA PHE A 94 0.28 2.44 -7.30
C PHE A 94 -1.23 2.30 -7.55
N GLU A 95 -1.73 2.80 -8.68
CA GLU A 95 -3.14 2.68 -9.04
C GLU A 95 -3.54 1.23 -9.32
N GLY A 96 -2.68 0.48 -10.01
CA GLY A 96 -2.82 -0.96 -10.19
C GLY A 96 -2.80 -1.73 -8.86
N LEU A 97 -1.90 -1.35 -7.95
CA LEU A 97 -1.79 -1.92 -6.61
C LEU A 97 -3.06 -1.70 -5.77
N LEU A 98 -3.62 -0.48 -5.78
CA LEU A 98 -4.87 -0.17 -5.09
C LEU A 98 -6.06 -0.94 -5.67
N LYS A 99 -6.15 -1.05 -7.00
CA LYS A 99 -7.18 -1.86 -7.65
C LYS A 99 -7.09 -3.32 -7.20
N TYR A 100 -5.89 -3.89 -7.25
CA TYR A 100 -5.66 -5.28 -6.86
C TYR A 100 -5.94 -5.52 -5.37
N THR A 101 -5.59 -4.56 -4.50
CA THR A 101 -5.92 -4.61 -3.06
C THR A 101 -7.43 -4.72 -2.83
N ARG A 102 -8.24 -3.96 -3.57
CA ARG A 102 -9.71 -4.06 -3.49
C ARG A 102 -10.22 -5.41 -3.98
N GLU A 103 -9.60 -6.00 -4.99
CA GLU A 103 -9.94 -7.35 -5.47
C GLU A 103 -9.64 -8.40 -4.40
N VAL A 104 -8.49 -8.31 -3.71
CA VAL A 104 -8.17 -9.18 -2.57
C VAL A 104 -9.19 -9.00 -1.44
N GLU A 105 -9.57 -7.77 -1.11
CA GLU A 105 -10.57 -7.52 -0.07
C GLU A 105 -11.94 -8.10 -0.43
N LYS A 106 -12.37 -7.99 -1.70
CA LYS A 106 -13.60 -8.60 -2.20
C LYS A 106 -13.55 -10.12 -2.09
N GLU A 107 -12.44 -10.74 -2.48
CA GLU A 107 -12.26 -12.18 -2.36
C GLU A 107 -12.40 -12.65 -0.91
N ILE A 108 -11.70 -11.98 0.02
CA ILE A 108 -11.79 -12.27 1.46
C ILE A 108 -13.24 -12.19 1.94
N LYS A 109 -13.99 -11.16 1.50
CA LYS A 109 -15.40 -11.01 1.87
C LYS A 109 -16.27 -12.12 1.31
N ASN A 110 -16.07 -12.48 0.04
CA ASN A 110 -16.84 -13.54 -0.62
C ASN A 110 -16.65 -14.89 0.07
N VAL A 111 -15.41 -15.23 0.43
CA VAL A 111 -15.14 -16.45 1.20
C VAL A 111 -15.66 -16.31 2.63
N ALA A 112 -15.64 -15.11 3.24
CA ALA A 112 -16.11 -14.93 4.62
C ALA A 112 -17.63 -15.10 4.81
N VAL A 113 -18.46 -14.94 3.76
CA VAL A 113 -19.90 -15.27 3.77
C VAL A 113 -20.09 -16.77 3.83
#